data_AF-A0A411AFD8-F1
#
_entry.id   AF-A0A411AFD8-F1
#
_cell.length_a   1.000
_cell.length_b   1.000
_cell.length_c   1.000
_cell.angle_alpha   90.00
_cell.angle_beta   90.00
_cell.angle_gamma   90.00
#
_symmetry.space_group_name_H-M   'P 1'
#
loop_
_entity.id
_entity.type
_entity.pdbx_description
1 polymer ?
#
loop_
_entity_poly.entity_id
_entity_poly.type
_entity_poly.pdbx_seq_one_letter_code
_entity_poly.pdbx_strand_id
1 'polypeptide(L)'
;MGFTESQEALVNDSWEAFKENIPHNSVLFYTFILEKAPAAKGMFSFLKDSAGVPQDDPKLKAHAEKVFEMVRDSASQLRTKGEVALTNATLGGVHVQ
;
A
#
# COMPACT_ATOMS: atom_id res chain seq x y z
N MET A 1 -2.71 -20.77 -14.94
CA MET A 1 -3.04 -20.98 -13.51
C MET A 1 -3.50 -19.65 -12.96
N GLY A 2 -4.69 -19.59 -12.37
CA GLY A 2 -5.26 -18.37 -11.79
C GLY A 2 -4.95 -18.23 -10.30
N PHE A 3 -5.28 -17.08 -9.72
CA PHE A 3 -5.11 -16.81 -8.29
C PHE A 3 -5.98 -17.75 -7.44
N THR A 4 -5.38 -18.45 -6.48
CA THR A 4 -6.03 -19.53 -5.75
C THR A 4 -6.72 -19.05 -4.48
N GLU A 5 -7.62 -19.88 -3.94
CA GLU A 5 -8.29 -19.62 -2.67
C GLU A 5 -7.29 -19.56 -1.50
N SER A 6 -6.31 -20.45 -1.45
CA SER A 6 -5.27 -20.40 -0.43
C SER A 6 -4.42 -19.13 -0.52
N GLN A 7 -4.19 -18.59 -1.72
CA GLN A 7 -3.49 -17.31 -1.88
C GLN A 7 -4.34 -16.14 -1.39
N GLU A 8 -5.65 -16.13 -1.67
CA GLU A 8 -6.56 -15.11 -1.13
C GLU A 8 -6.64 -15.16 0.40
N ALA A 9 -6.76 -16.37 0.97
CA ALA A 9 -6.81 -16.58 2.41
C ALA A 9 -5.56 -16.01 3.11
N LEU A 10 -4.36 -16.31 2.59
CA LEU A 10 -3.12 -15.77 3.14
C LEU A 10 -3.06 -14.24 3.11
N VAL A 11 -3.55 -13.61 2.05
CA VAL A 11 -3.60 -12.14 1.95
C VAL A 11 -4.59 -11.57 2.97
N ASN A 12 -5.78 -12.16 3.10
CA ASN A 12 -6.79 -11.73 4.07
C ASN A 12 -6.30 -11.89 5.50
N ASP A 13 -5.75 -13.05 5.87
CA ASP A 13 -5.23 -13.31 7.22
C ASP A 13 -4.09 -12.34 7.57
N SER A 14 -3.21 -12.08 6.61
CA SER A 14 -2.13 -11.10 6.77
C SER A 14 -2.68 -9.70 6.97
N TRP A 15 -3.71 -9.31 6.22
CA TRP A 15 -4.37 -8.01 6.37
C TRP A 15 -5.03 -7.85 7.74
N GLU A 16 -5.71 -8.87 8.25
CA GLU A 16 -6.34 -8.84 9.57
C GLU A 16 -5.31 -8.63 10.68
N ALA A 17 -4.15 -9.28 10.62
CA ALA A 17 -3.06 -9.02 11.56
C ALA A 17 -2.43 -7.63 11.36
N PHE A 18 -2.29 -7.20 10.10
CA PHE A 18 -1.61 -5.97 9.74
C PHE A 18 -2.42 -4.71 10.14
N LYS A 19 -3.75 -4.75 10.04
CA LYS A 19 -4.61 -3.59 10.29
C LYS A 19 -4.73 -3.21 11.78
N GLU A 20 -4.36 -4.11 12.69
CA GLU A 20 -4.35 -3.83 14.14
C GLU A 20 -3.37 -2.71 14.52
N ASN A 21 -2.37 -2.42 13.68
CA ASN A 21 -1.40 -1.35 13.95
C ASN A 21 -1.02 -0.57 12.68
N ILE A 22 -2.02 -0.07 11.95
CA ILE A 22 -1.81 0.77 10.76
C ILE A 22 -0.83 1.92 11.01
N PRO A 23 -0.88 2.70 12.13
CA PRO A 23 0.05 3.81 12.33
C PRO A 23 1.52 3.36 12.30
N HIS A 24 1.88 2.34 13.09
CA HIS A 24 3.24 1.83 13.13
C HIS A 24 3.65 1.19 11.79
N ASN A 25 2.78 0.36 11.22
CA ASN A 25 3.09 -0.36 9.99
C ASN A 25 3.23 0.58 8.78
N SER A 26 2.51 1.71 8.77
CA SER A 26 2.65 2.75 7.74
C SER A 26 4.05 3.39 7.77
N VAL A 27 4.54 3.73 8.96
CA VAL A 27 5.90 4.26 9.15
C VAL A 27 6.94 3.22 8.74
N LEU A 28 6.77 1.97 9.17
CA LEU A 28 7.70 0.89 8.85
C LEU A 28 7.77 0.64 7.33
N PHE A 29 6.63 0.66 6.65
CA PHE A 29 6.54 0.51 5.20
C PHE A 29 7.35 1.56 4.45
N TYR A 30 7.18 2.85 4.79
CA TYR A 30 7.95 3.91 4.16
C TYR A 30 9.42 3.90 4.57
N THR A 31 9.74 3.48 5.80
CA THR A 31 11.14 3.27 6.22
C THR A 31 11.82 2.27 5.30
N PHE A 32 11.21 1.10 5.06
CA PHE A 32 11.76 0.10 4.15
C PHE A 32 11.84 0.57 2.69
N ILE A 33 10.87 1.36 2.21
CA ILE A 33 10.95 1.95 0.87
C ILE A 33 12.18 2.86 0.78
N LEU A 34 12.36 3.78 1.73
CA LEU A 34 13.45 4.76 1.68
C LEU A 34 14.83 4.12 1.93
N GLU A 35 14.91 3.06 2.71
CA GLU A 35 16.14 2.28 2.87
C GLU A 35 16.58 1.62 1.57
N LYS A 36 15.64 1.11 0.77
CA LYS A 36 15.93 0.42 -0.51
C LYS A 36 16.02 1.38 -1.69
N ALA A 37 15.25 2.45 -1.67
CA ALA A 37 15.14 3.43 -2.74
C ALA A 37 15.05 4.86 -2.18
N PRO A 38 16.18 5.44 -1.73
CA PRO A 38 16.20 6.79 -1.13
C PRO A 38 15.63 7.87 -2.05
N ALA A 39 15.80 7.72 -3.38
CA ALA A 39 15.28 8.64 -4.38
C ALA A 39 13.74 8.75 -4.37
N ALA A 40 13.04 7.72 -3.87
CA ALA A 40 11.58 7.73 -3.76
C ALA A 40 11.07 8.82 -2.81
N LYS A 41 11.89 9.30 -1.87
CA LYS A 41 11.53 10.37 -0.93
C LYS A 41 11.00 11.62 -1.65
N GLY A 42 11.62 12.00 -2.77
CA GLY A 42 11.23 13.18 -3.55
C GLY A 42 9.88 13.04 -4.26
N MET A 43 9.37 11.81 -4.41
CA MET A 43 8.12 11.51 -5.11
C MET A 43 6.89 11.73 -4.22
N PHE A 44 7.08 11.75 -2.89
CA PHE A 44 5.98 11.90 -1.93
C PHE A 44 6.00 13.29 -1.29
N SER A 45 4.91 14.04 -1.46
CA SER A 45 4.79 15.39 -0.91
C SER A 45 4.86 15.44 0.62
N PHE A 46 4.52 14.35 1.30
CA PHE A 46 4.61 14.20 2.76
C PHE A 46 5.98 13.66 3.25
N LEU A 47 6.92 13.35 2.35
CA LEU A 47 8.28 12.91 2.70
C LEU A 47 9.38 13.84 2.18
N LYS A 48 9.18 14.52 1.06
CA LYS A 48 10.26 15.25 0.36
C LYS A 48 11.03 16.25 1.23
N ASP A 49 10.34 16.94 2.14
CA ASP A 49 10.89 18.01 2.97
C ASP A 49 11.16 17.59 4.43
N SER A 50 10.90 16.33 4.80
CA SER A 50 11.10 15.85 6.17
C SER A 50 12.55 15.38 6.40
N ALA A 51 13.02 15.38 7.65
CA ALA A 51 14.34 14.84 7.99
C ALA A 51 14.42 13.31 7.83
N GLY A 52 13.29 12.61 7.90
CA GLY A 52 13.14 11.16 7.78
C GLY A 52 11.66 10.79 7.64
N VAL A 53 11.27 9.54 7.88
CA VAL A 53 9.86 9.15 7.84
C VAL A 53 9.11 9.75 9.05
N PRO A 54 8.14 10.67 8.84
CA PRO A 54 7.41 11.29 9.94
C PRO A 54 6.51 10.24 10.63
N GLN A 55 6.53 10.23 11.96
CA GLN A 55 5.83 9.19 12.75
C GLN A 55 4.31 9.41 12.79
N ASP A 56 3.87 10.66 12.89
CA ASP A 56 2.46 11.02 13.09
C ASP A 56 1.89 11.84 11.92
N ASP A 57 2.32 11.56 10.69
CA ASP A 57 1.80 12.26 9.51
C ASP A 57 0.51 11.58 8.98
N PRO A 58 -0.64 12.29 8.97
CA PRO A 58 -1.92 11.72 8.56
C PRO A 58 -1.99 11.39 7.06
N LYS A 59 -1.24 12.10 6.20
CA LYS A 59 -1.21 11.83 4.75
C LYS A 59 -0.42 10.56 4.45
N LEU A 60 0.71 10.38 5.15
CA LEU A 60 1.50 9.17 5.09
C LEU A 60 0.66 7.94 5.48
N LYS A 61 -0.03 8.02 6.62
CA LYS A 61 -0.92 6.96 7.09
C LYS A 61 -2.02 6.65 6.07
N ALA A 62 -2.73 7.68 5.61
CA ALA A 62 -3.84 7.52 4.65
C ALA A 62 -3.37 6.90 3.33
N HIS A 63 -2.19 7.29 2.82
CA HIS A 63 -1.64 6.70 1.62
C HIS A 63 -1.24 5.24 1.83
N ALA A 64 -0.57 4.91 2.93
CA ALA A 64 -0.17 3.55 3.22
C ALA A 64 -1.38 2.62 3.37
N GLU A 65 -2.37 3.02 4.17
CA GLU A 65 -3.64 2.31 4.35
C GLU A 65 -4.33 2.04 3.01
N LYS A 66 -4.40 3.05 2.14
CA LYS A 66 -4.99 2.88 0.80
C LYS A 66 -4.26 1.84 -0.04
N VAL A 67 -2.93 1.82 0.01
CA VAL A 67 -2.13 0.80 -0.71
C VAL A 67 -2.44 -0.59 -0.18
N PHE A 68 -2.45 -0.77 1.15
CA PHE A 68 -2.70 -2.08 1.77
C PHE A 68 -4.10 -2.63 1.45
N GLU A 69 -5.13 -1.78 1.59
CA GLU A 69 -6.51 -2.15 1.23
C GLU A 69 -6.62 -2.54 -0.24
N MET A 70 -6.05 -1.74 -1.15
CA MET A 70 -6.13 -2.05 -2.58
C MET A 70 -5.44 -3.36 -2.95
N VAL A 71 -4.34 -3.72 -2.27
CA VAL A 71 -3.67 -5.01 -2.47
C VAL A 71 -4.58 -6.15 -2.03
N ARG A 72 -5.19 -6.05 -0.83
CA ARG A 72 -6.13 -7.06 -0.32
C ARG A 72 -7.35 -7.20 -1.23
N ASP A 73 -7.93 -6.08 -1.68
CA ASP A 73 -9.10 -6.09 -2.56
C ASP A 73 -8.76 -6.65 -3.94
N SER A 74 -7.54 -6.38 -4.45
CA SER A 74 -7.07 -6.95 -5.71
C SER A 74 -6.94 -8.47 -5.64
N ALA A 75 -6.46 -9.02 -4.52
CA ALA A 75 -6.42 -10.47 -4.31
C ALA A 75 -7.82 -11.10 -4.41
N SER A 76 -8.82 -10.46 -3.78
CA SER A 76 -10.21 -10.94 -3.86
C SER A 76 -10.80 -10.82 -5.26
N GLN A 77 -10.53 -9.73 -5.97
CA GLN A 77 -10.95 -9.57 -7.37
C GLN A 77 -10.30 -10.62 -8.29
N LEU A 78 -9.00 -10.88 -8.12
CA LEU A 78 -8.31 -11.92 -8.88
C LEU A 78 -8.90 -13.31 -8.63
N ARG A 79 -9.27 -13.62 -7.39
CA ARG A 79 -9.90 -14.91 -7.07
C ARG A 79 -11.30 -15.05 -7.69
N THR A 80 -12.09 -13.99 -7.60
CA THR A 80 -13.53 -14.02 -7.94
C THR A 80 -13.81 -13.74 -9.42
N LYS A 81 -13.03 -12.85 -10.04
CA LYS A 81 -13.23 -12.36 -11.40
C LYS A 81 -12.11 -12.76 -12.36
N GLY A 82 -10.95 -13.14 -11.85
CA GLY A 82 -9.77 -13.43 -12.67
C GLY A 82 -9.01 -12.20 -13.17
N GLU A 83 -9.46 -10.99 -12.81
CA GLU A 83 -8.87 -9.71 -13.19
C GLU A 83 -9.07 -8.66 -12.09
N VAL A 84 -8.28 -7.58 -12.13
CA VAL A 84 -8.42 -6.43 -11.24
C VAL A 84 -9.02 -5.27 -12.02
N ALA A 85 -10.16 -4.76 -11.55
CA ALA A 85 -10.75 -3.54 -12.06
C ALA A 85 -10.54 -2.39 -11.07
N LEU A 86 -9.88 -1.32 -11.51
CA LEU A 86 -9.71 -0.12 -10.69
C LEU A 86 -11.00 0.70 -10.69
N THR A 87 -11.47 1.08 -9.52
CA THR A 87 -12.62 1.98 -9.37
C THR A 87 -12.26 3.44 -9.65
N ASN A 88 -10.97 3.79 -9.55
CA ASN A 88 -10.46 5.11 -9.86
C ASN A 88 -9.47 5.05 -11.03
N ALA A 89 -9.95 5.40 -12.23
CA ALA A 89 -9.15 5.43 -13.46
C ALA A 89 -8.01 6.46 -13.43
N THR A 90 -8.04 7.45 -12.52
CA THR A 90 -6.98 8.47 -12.41
C THR A 90 -5.75 7.98 -11.64
N LEU A 91 -5.84 6.84 -10.95
CA LEU A 91 -4.73 6.32 -10.13
C LEU A 91 -3.45 6.13 -10.93
N GLY A 92 -3.54 5.67 -12.18
CA GLY A 92 -2.37 5.55 -13.06
C GLY A 92 -1.71 6.90 -13.28
N GLY A 93 -2.49 7.92 -13.67
CA GLY A 93 -1.99 9.26 -13.98
C GLY A 93 -1.29 9.96 -12.82
N VAL A 94 -1.70 9.71 -11.57
CA VAL A 94 -1.04 10.30 -10.39
C VAL A 94 0.27 9.59 -9.99
N HIS A 95 0.56 8.41 -10.55
CA HIS A 95 1.80 7.66 -10.31
C HIS A 95 2.79 7.75 -11.48
N VAL A 96 2.41 8.35 -12.60
CA VAL A 96 3.35 8.67 -13.69
C VAL A 96 4.19 9.88 -13.27
N GLN A 97 5.52 9.71 -13.32
CA GLN A 97 6.51 10.78 -13.17
C GLN A 97 6.98 11.27 -14.53
#